data_AF-A0A6I5RTN4-F1
#
_entry.id   AF-A0A6I5RTN4-F1
#
_cell.length_a   1.000
_cell.length_b   1.000
_cell.length_c   1.000
_cell.angle_alpha   90.00
_cell.angle_beta   90.00
_cell.angle_gamma   90.00
#
_symmetry.space_group_name_H-M   'P 1'
#
loop_
_entity.id
_entity.type
_entity.pdbx_description
1 polymer ?
#
loop_
_entity_poly.entity_id
_entity_poly.type
_entity_poly.pdbx_seq_one_letter_code
_entity_poly.pdbx_strand_id
1 'polypeptide(L)'
;MDTNKMREQFEVAYAAKSTARNGRFYPAVLTRGDDGEYVIPSVQSAWWAWQASREAVVVEMPSRASEAYREYFDDVEGGSFNEAAYIRDVRKAIEAQGVKCK
;
A
#
# COMPACT_ATOMS: atom_id res chain seq x y z
N MET A 1 -2.05 -7.20 7.18
CA MET A 1 -1.40 -6.09 7.92
C MET A 1 -2.16 -5.96 9.23
N ASP A 2 -1.47 -5.86 10.37
CA ASP A 2 -2.15 -5.71 11.67
C ASP A 2 -3.04 -4.46 11.65
N THR A 3 -4.33 -4.61 11.95
CA THR A 3 -5.33 -3.53 11.94
C THR A 3 -4.91 -2.36 12.83
N ASN A 4 -4.19 -2.63 13.93
CA ASN A 4 -3.66 -1.59 14.82
C ASN A 4 -2.58 -0.76 14.12
N LYS A 5 -1.70 -1.41 13.35
CA LYS A 5 -0.63 -0.73 12.59
C LYS A 5 -1.18 0.12 11.45
N MET A 6 -2.29 -0.30 10.82
CA MET A 6 -2.96 0.52 9.79
C MET A 6 -3.60 1.77 10.38
N ARG A 7 -4.18 1.66 11.57
CA ARG A 7 -4.82 2.77 12.26
C ARG A 7 -3.82 3.81 12.73
N GLU A 8 -2.70 3.40 13.33
CA GLU A 8 -1.61 4.31 13.71
C GLU A 8 -1.11 5.14 12.52
N GLN A 9 -0.95 4.51 11.34
CA GLN A 9 -0.51 5.21 10.13
C GLN A 9 -1.52 6.27 9.66
N PHE A 10 -2.82 5.96 9.75
CA PHE A 10 -3.88 6.92 9.45
C PHE A 10 -3.82 8.11 10.42
N GLU A 11 -3.72 7.86 11.73
CA GLU A 11 -3.69 8.89 12.76
C GLU A 11 -2.49 9.84 12.59
N VAL A 12 -1.30 9.30 12.30
CA VAL A 12 -0.10 10.08 11.99
C VAL A 12 -0.31 10.95 10.75
N ALA A 13 -0.86 10.39 9.67
CA ALA A 13 -1.12 11.13 8.44
C ALA A 13 -2.16 12.23 8.64
N TYR A 14 -3.23 11.94 9.39
CA TYR A 14 -4.29 12.90 9.72
C TYR A 14 -3.74 14.06 10.56
N ALA A 15 -2.96 13.76 11.61
CA ALA A 15 -2.34 14.77 12.46
C ALA A 15 -1.40 15.69 11.66
N ALA A 16 -0.54 15.11 10.81
CA ALA A 16 0.36 15.89 9.96
C ALA A 16 -0.41 16.80 8.99
N LYS A 17 -1.45 16.29 8.33
CA LYS A 17 -2.26 17.08 7.39
C LYS A 17 -3.06 18.17 8.10
N SER A 18 -3.62 17.88 9.28
CA SER A 18 -4.37 18.83 10.08
C SER A 18 -3.48 19.98 10.57
N THR A 19 -2.29 19.68 11.08
CA THR A 19 -1.29 20.69 11.46
C THR A 19 -0.87 21.53 10.27
N ALA A 20 -0.55 20.91 9.14
CA ALA A 20 -0.15 21.65 7.93
C ALA A 20 -1.25 22.59 7.41
N ARG A 21 -2.53 22.20 7.52
CA ARG A 21 -3.67 23.00 7.04
C ARG A 21 -4.08 24.10 8.02
N ASN A 22 -4.10 23.79 9.32
CA ASN A 22 -4.73 24.63 10.34
C ASN A 22 -3.72 25.31 11.28
N GLY A 23 -2.42 25.03 11.12
CA GLY A 23 -1.35 25.47 12.03
C GLY A 23 -1.31 24.71 13.36
N ARG A 24 -2.25 23.79 13.61
CA ARG A 24 -2.34 22.99 14.84
C ARG A 24 -3.12 21.70 14.63
N PHE A 25 -2.90 20.74 15.52
CA PHE A 25 -3.66 19.50 15.62
C PHE A 25 -4.15 19.34 17.07
N TYR A 26 -5.41 18.90 17.21
CA TYR A 26 -6.03 18.61 18.50
C TYR A 26 -6.23 17.10 18.65
N PRO A 27 -5.50 16.42 19.55
CA PRO A 27 -5.61 14.96 19.70
C PRO A 27 -7.03 14.44 19.98
N ALA A 28 -7.87 15.24 20.65
CA ALA A 28 -9.26 14.89 20.95
C ALA A 28 -10.13 14.60 19.71
N VAL A 29 -9.72 15.04 18.51
CA VAL A 29 -10.45 14.69 17.28
C VAL A 29 -10.32 13.20 16.93
N LEU A 30 -9.31 12.52 17.47
CA LEU A 30 -9.08 11.08 17.32
C LEU A 30 -9.68 10.26 18.49
N THR A 31 -10.49 10.89 19.36
CA THR A 31 -11.18 10.16 20.42
C THR A 31 -12.09 9.08 19.83
N ARG A 32 -12.08 7.91 20.47
CA ARG A 32 -12.85 6.73 20.07
C ARG A 32 -13.96 6.44 21.07
N GLY A 33 -15.06 5.90 20.57
CA GLY A 33 -16.12 5.33 21.38
C GLY A 33 -15.78 3.94 21.89
N ASP A 34 -16.69 3.35 22.66
CA ASP A 34 -16.57 1.98 23.16
C ASP A 34 -16.63 0.93 22.03
N ASP A 35 -17.16 1.31 20.87
CA ASP A 35 -17.17 0.53 19.63
C ASP A 35 -15.82 0.56 18.88
N GLY A 36 -14.86 1.36 19.35
CA GLY A 36 -13.55 1.52 18.73
C GLY A 36 -13.54 2.44 17.50
N GLU A 37 -14.67 3.04 17.13
CA GLU A 37 -14.78 3.99 16.03
C GLU A 37 -14.52 5.42 16.48
N TYR A 38 -14.13 6.29 15.55
CA TYR A 38 -13.91 7.69 15.87
C TYR A 38 -15.24 8.39 16.14
N VAL A 39 -15.32 9.08 17.29
CA VAL A 39 -16.53 9.81 17.70
C VAL A 39 -16.84 10.97 16.74
N ILE A 40 -15.80 11.58 16.15
CA ILE A 40 -15.96 12.69 15.21
C ILE A 40 -16.30 12.14 13.80
N PRO A 41 -17.49 12.45 13.23
CA PRO A 41 -17.94 11.84 11.98
C PRO A 41 -16.99 12.06 10.79
N SER A 42 -16.39 13.26 10.68
CA SER A 42 -15.46 13.55 9.59
C SER A 42 -14.16 12.73 9.66
N VAL A 43 -13.72 12.40 10.88
CA VAL A 43 -12.54 11.55 11.09
C VAL A 43 -12.92 10.11 10.76
N GLN A 44 -14.11 9.66 11.19
CA GLN A 44 -14.62 8.33 10.86
C GLN A 44 -14.78 8.11 9.35
N SER A 45 -15.34 9.08 8.62
CA SER A 45 -15.44 9.00 7.17
C SER A 45 -14.08 8.98 6.48
N ALA A 46 -13.11 9.76 6.98
CA ALA A 46 -11.74 9.74 6.47
C ALA A 46 -11.05 8.39 6.74
N TRP A 47 -11.31 7.77 7.89
CA TRP A 47 -10.83 6.44 8.24
C TRP A 47 -11.42 5.36 7.33
N TRP A 48 -12.74 5.36 7.13
CA TRP A 48 -13.40 4.45 6.19
C TRP A 48 -12.84 4.60 4.78
N ALA A 49 -12.72 5.84 4.26
CA ALA A 49 -12.19 6.09 2.93
C ALA A 49 -10.73 5.61 2.80
N TRP A 50 -9.93 5.77 3.85
CA TRP A 50 -8.56 5.27 3.90
C TRP A 50 -8.47 3.75 3.82
N GLN A 51 -9.34 3.03 4.53
CA GLN A 51 -9.44 1.56 4.45
C GLN A 51 -9.90 1.12 3.05
N ALA A 52 -11.01 1.67 2.57
CA ALA A 52 -11.56 1.34 1.25
C ALA A 52 -10.54 1.59 0.12
N SER A 53 -9.78 2.69 0.19
CA SER A 53 -8.73 2.99 -0.80
C SER A 53 -7.61 1.94 -0.86
N ARG A 54 -7.40 1.20 0.22
CA ARG A 54 -6.35 0.17 0.32
C ARG A 54 -6.85 -1.22 -0.02
N GLU A 55 -8.12 -1.50 0.23
CA GLU A 55 -8.77 -2.74 -0.21
C GLU A 55 -8.99 -2.75 -1.73
N ALA A 56 -9.13 -1.58 -2.35
CA ALA A 56 -9.32 -1.45 -3.80
C ALA A 56 -8.05 -1.69 -4.64
N VAL A 57 -6.86 -1.77 -4.04
CA VAL A 57 -5.61 -1.92 -4.80
C VAL A 57 -5.39 -3.39 -5.17
N VAL A 58 -5.67 -3.71 -6.43
CA VAL A 58 -5.34 -5.01 -7.03
C VAL A 58 -4.16 -4.82 -8.00
N VAL A 59 -3.05 -5.50 -7.73
CA VAL A 59 -1.89 -5.53 -8.63
C VAL A 59 -1.93 -6.83 -9.42
N GLU A 60 -2.08 -6.72 -10.73
CA GLU A 60 -1.86 -7.86 -11.63
C GLU A 60 -0.36 -8.11 -11.74
N MET A 61 0.10 -9.23 -11.17
CA MET A 61 1.51 -9.60 -11.19
C MET A 61 1.88 -10.24 -12.53
N PRO A 62 3.10 -9.99 -13.05
CA PRO A 62 3.59 -10.70 -14.21
C PRO A 62 3.60 -12.21 -13.93
N SER A 63 3.25 -13.01 -14.94
CA SER A 63 3.31 -14.47 -14.81
C SER A 63 4.76 -14.94 -14.74
N ARG A 64 5.14 -15.57 -13.63
CA ARG A 64 6.47 -16.17 -13.45
C ARG A 64 6.78 -17.24 -14.51
N ALA A 65 5.74 -17.88 -15.07
CA ALA A 65 5.89 -18.89 -16.11
C ALA A 65 6.05 -18.31 -17.52
N SER A 66 6.09 -16.98 -17.68
CA SER A 66 6.26 -16.31 -18.97
C SER A 66 7.64 -16.60 -19.59
N GLU A 67 7.66 -16.87 -20.89
CA GLU A 67 8.88 -16.98 -21.70
C GLU A 67 9.72 -15.68 -21.68
N ALA A 68 9.10 -14.53 -21.41
CA ALA A 68 9.82 -13.24 -21.29
C ALA A 68 10.87 -13.23 -20.15
N TYR A 69 10.80 -14.21 -19.25
CA TYR A 69 11.73 -14.37 -18.13
C TYR A 69 12.59 -15.63 -18.27
N ARG A 70 12.68 -16.22 -19.47
CA ARG A 70 13.59 -17.32 -19.77
C ARG A 70 14.75 -16.81 -20.63
N GLU A 71 15.96 -17.12 -20.19
CA GLU A 71 17.19 -16.86 -20.93
C GLU A 71 17.82 -18.19 -21.33
N TYR A 72 18.24 -18.28 -22.59
CA TYR A 72 18.85 -19.49 -23.13
C TYR A 72 20.34 -19.26 -23.30
N PHE A 73 21.11 -20.22 -22.82
CA PHE A 73 22.56 -20.27 -22.96
C PHE A 73 22.91 -21.57 -23.68
N ASP A 74 23.93 -21.54 -24.54
CA ASP A 74 24.31 -22.68 -25.39
C ASP A 74 24.70 -23.93 -24.56
N ASP A 75 25.10 -23.73 -23.31
CA ASP A 75 25.54 -24.77 -22.36
C ASP A 75 24.49 -25.15 -21.31
N VAL A 76 23.27 -24.57 -21.35
CA VAL A 76 22.21 -24.82 -20.36
C VAL A 76 20.92 -25.31 -21.04
N GLU A 77 20.64 -26.60 -20.90
CA GLU A 77 19.42 -27.22 -21.41
C GLU A 77 18.17 -26.69 -20.67
N GLY A 78 17.16 -26.25 -21.41
CA GLY A 78 15.90 -25.73 -20.87
C GLY A 78 15.93 -24.26 -20.46
N GLY A 79 17.08 -23.58 -20.56
CA GLY A 79 17.24 -22.17 -20.20
C GLY A 79 17.24 -21.92 -18.69
N SER A 80 17.53 -20.68 -18.31
CA SER A 80 17.55 -20.18 -16.94
C SER A 80 16.50 -19.09 -16.73
N PHE A 81 15.97 -18.99 -15.51
CA PHE A 81 15.02 -17.95 -15.17
C PHE A 81 15.74 -16.61 -14.91
N ASN A 82 15.38 -15.57 -15.67
CA ASN A 82 15.87 -14.21 -15.45
C ASN A 82 15.09 -13.54 -14.31
N GLU A 83 15.57 -13.77 -13.08
CA GLU A 83 15.01 -13.20 -11.87
C GLU A 83 15.07 -11.66 -11.84
N ALA A 84 16.14 -11.07 -12.39
CA ALA A 84 16.31 -9.62 -12.43
C ALA A 84 15.22 -8.94 -13.28
N ALA A 85 14.92 -9.50 -14.46
CA ALA A 85 13.84 -9.00 -15.33
C ALA A 85 12.47 -9.17 -14.67
N TYR A 86 12.23 -10.31 -14.03
CA TYR A 86 10.97 -10.57 -13.32
C TYR A 86 10.76 -9.59 -12.15
N ILE A 87 11.75 -9.41 -11.27
CA ILE A 87 11.65 -8.48 -10.14
C ILE A 87 11.42 -7.05 -10.61
N ARG A 88 12.10 -6.63 -11.69
CA ARG A 88 11.90 -5.31 -12.30
C ARG A 88 10.45 -5.12 -12.74
N ASP A 89 9.87 -6.11 -13.42
CA ASP A 89 8.51 -6.00 -13.96
C ASP A 89 7.44 -6.12 -12.86
N VAL A 90 7.69 -6.93 -11.83
CA VAL A 90 6.88 -6.94 -10.59
C VAL A 90 6.88 -5.55 -9.94
N ARG A 91 8.06 -4.93 -9.78
CA ARG A 91 8.16 -3.57 -9.21
C ARG A 91 7.36 -2.57 -10.04
N LYS A 92 7.48 -2.61 -11.37
CA LYS A 92 6.71 -1.75 -12.27
C LYS A 92 5.20 -1.96 -12.13
N ALA A 93 4.73 -3.20 -12.03
CA ALA A 93 3.31 -3.51 -11.86
C ALA A 93 2.77 -2.93 -10.55
N ILE A 94 3.52 -3.04 -9.45
CA ILE A 94 3.15 -2.46 -8.15
C ILE A 94 3.15 -0.92 -8.21
N GLU A 95 4.19 -0.31 -8.80
CA GLU A 95 4.32 1.14 -8.93
C GLU A 95 3.26 1.74 -9.86
N ALA A 96 2.80 1.02 -10.88
CA ALA A 96 1.70 1.43 -11.76
C ALA A 96 0.36 1.59 -11.02
N GLN A 97 0.19 0.91 -9.87
CA GLN A 97 -0.97 1.10 -8.98
C GLN A 97 -0.76 2.22 -7.95
N GLY A 98 0.29 3.04 -8.09
CA GLY A 98 0.60 4.14 -7.18
C GLY A 98 1.21 3.69 -5.86
N VAL A 99 1.62 2.42 -5.74
CA VAL A 99 2.24 1.88 -4.53
C VAL A 99 3.77 2.04 -4.63
N LYS A 100 4.36 2.64 -3.60
CA LYS A 100 5.82 2.85 -3.55
C LYS A 100 6.53 1.58 -3.06
N CYS A 101 7.42 1.03 -3.87
CA CYS A 101 8.32 -0.05 -3.48
C CYS A 101 9.63 0.53 -2.88
N LYS A 102 10.11 -0.03 -1.76
CA LYS A 102 11.43 0.30 -1.21
C LYS A 102 12.49 -0.73 -1.62
#